data_AF-A0A0G1IJ92-F1
#
_entry.id   AF-A0A0G1IJ92-F1
#
_cell.length_a   1.000
_cell.length_b   1.000
_cell.length_c   1.000
_cell.angle_alpha   90.00
_cell.angle_beta   90.00
_cell.angle_gamma   90.00
#
_symmetry.space_group_name_H-M   'P 1'
#
loop_
_entity.id
_entity.type
_entity.pdbx_description
1 polymer ?
#
loop_
_entity_poly.entity_id
_entity_poly.type
_entity_poly.pdbx_seq_one_letter_code
_entity_poly.pdbx_strand_id
1 'polypeptide(L)'
;RISKKLSLETNCVAFFISKIHSSKGSTQFFLSCRISGSKLEWSCSNFFAIIHSRLICNRNNKFCFHQMNYSRVIQEIFSQFKGKKFSVKLWDGQEYFYGTGPLKTFTLVIKNEKTAQRLLAQGALGFGESYMEGRLQIEGDLEAYLRLRHQFKHVRRSLRLALATLLANWSMPRDRKDQIAYHYDLGNDFFQMILDGETMSYSAGRYEKGTEDLAQAQIKKLELVCKWLNLPKGSSVLDLGSGWGGFAKYAAKNKQWNINGYTLSKAQLEYCCRLIKANDLEEFVSFEYRDMIENLPATKFDGVVMIESIEHVGQKKLPHFFNQLHKILKPGGSLVIQLTGRYKSRSVDPWTLKYVFPGGYLPTKDEVISAAALAGFVVEEFCDDTPDYILTITEWIKNLESRRTEVEAKFGKPFYRLWELWMHGAKVAFEVNSMNLFRIRFQCKK
;
A
#
# COMPACT_ATOMS: atom_id res chain seq x y z
N ARG A 1 -5.36 42.59 22.67
CA ARG A 1 -5.25 41.87 23.96
C ARG A 1 -5.45 40.39 23.63
N ILE A 2 -4.51 39.45 23.71
CA ILE A 2 -3.19 39.32 24.34
C ILE A 2 -2.28 38.57 23.37
N SER A 3 -1.03 39.03 23.28
CA SER A 3 0.09 38.41 22.59
C SER A 3 0.66 37.23 23.39
N LYS A 4 1.04 36.14 22.72
CA LYS A 4 2.19 35.33 23.14
C LYS A 4 3.13 35.16 21.95
N LYS A 5 4.26 35.89 22.02
CA LYS A 5 5.45 35.70 21.22
C LYS A 5 6.14 34.41 21.66
N LEU A 6 6.47 33.54 20.71
CA LEU A 6 7.63 32.66 20.77
C LEU A 6 8.38 32.89 19.47
N SER A 7 9.54 33.53 19.59
CA SER A 7 10.46 33.82 18.50
C SER A 7 11.25 32.56 18.16
N LEU A 8 11.27 32.18 16.89
CA LEU A 8 12.41 31.56 16.23
C LEU A 8 12.38 31.97 14.76
N GLU A 9 13.53 32.42 14.26
CA GLU A 9 13.74 33.10 13.00
C GLU A 9 13.31 32.29 11.78
N THR A 10 12.58 32.92 10.85
CA THR A 10 12.63 32.66 9.40
C THR A 10 11.75 33.69 8.68
N ASN A 11 12.26 34.28 7.60
CA ASN A 11 11.53 35.25 6.77
C ASN A 11 10.20 34.66 6.25
N CYS A 12 9.09 35.02 6.88
CA CYS A 12 7.75 34.62 6.43
C CYS A 12 7.27 35.55 5.32
N VAL A 13 7.09 35.01 4.11
CA VAL A 13 6.29 35.65 3.06
C VAL A 13 4.83 35.28 3.29
N ALA A 14 4.01 36.26 3.70
CA ALA A 14 2.57 36.08 3.82
C ALA A 14 1.86 36.62 2.57
N PHE A 15 1.10 35.77 1.88
CA PHE A 15 0.24 36.17 0.76
C PHE A 15 -1.19 36.38 1.27
N PHE A 16 -1.74 37.57 1.02
CA PHE A 16 -3.14 37.87 1.31
C PHE A 16 -3.90 38.04 0.00
N ILE A 17 -5.04 37.35 -0.12
CA ILE A 17 -6.02 37.52 -1.19
C ILE A 17 -7.22 38.23 -0.60
N SER A 18 -7.45 39.48 -1.00
CA SER A 18 -8.68 40.20 -0.69
C SER A 18 -9.59 40.24 -1.92
N LYS A 19 -10.87 39.91 -1.71
CA LYS A 19 -11.92 39.98 -2.72
C LYS A 19 -12.62 41.33 -2.58
N ILE A 20 -12.52 42.19 -3.59
CA ILE A 20 -13.29 43.45 -3.62
C ILE A 20 -14.37 43.29 -4.69
N HIS A 21 -15.62 43.55 -4.31
CA HIS A 21 -16.74 43.58 -5.26
C HIS A 21 -16.78 44.95 -5.94
N SER A 22 -16.63 44.95 -7.26
CA SER A 22 -16.87 46.11 -8.12
C SER A 22 -18.35 46.13 -8.52
N SER A 23 -18.96 47.31 -8.53
CA SER A 23 -20.36 47.54 -8.91
C SER A 23 -20.67 47.32 -10.41
N LYS A 24 -19.71 46.84 -11.20
CA LYS A 24 -19.87 46.49 -12.63
C LYS A 24 -19.53 45.03 -12.95
N GLY A 25 -19.88 44.10 -12.06
CA GLY A 25 -20.00 42.67 -12.38
C GLY A 25 -18.72 41.88 -12.67
N SER A 26 -17.53 42.50 -12.62
CA SER A 26 -16.25 41.80 -12.71
C SER A 26 -15.61 41.65 -11.32
N THR A 27 -15.31 40.41 -10.93
CA THR A 27 -14.54 40.13 -9.71
C THR A 27 -13.06 40.19 -10.04
N GLN A 28 -12.33 41.15 -9.47
CA GLN A 28 -10.86 41.19 -9.54
C GLN A 28 -10.26 40.73 -8.22
N PHE A 29 -9.22 39.92 -8.29
CA PHE A 29 -8.44 39.48 -7.14
C PHE A 29 -7.08 40.18 -7.18
N PHE A 30 -6.73 40.85 -6.09
CA PHE A 30 -5.40 41.42 -5.91
C PHE A 30 -4.58 40.53 -4.96
N LEU A 31 -3.37 40.17 -5.38
CA LEU A 31 -2.38 39.50 -4.55
C LEU A 31 -1.44 40.58 -4.01
N SER A 32 -1.39 40.78 -2.69
CA SER A 32 -0.38 41.65 -2.07
C SER A 32 0.59 40.83 -1.25
N CYS A 33 1.88 41.12 -1.42
CA CYS A 33 2.99 40.52 -0.69
C CYS A 33 3.58 41.60 0.24
N ARG A 34 3.59 41.35 1.56
CA ARG A 34 4.27 42.22 2.52
C ARG A 34 5.49 41.51 3.06
N ILE A 35 6.67 42.06 2.78
CA ILE A 35 7.94 41.67 3.40
C ILE A 35 8.19 42.67 4.52
N SER A 36 8.43 42.21 5.75
CA SER A 36 8.74 43.11 6.87
C SER A 36 10.13 43.72 6.66
N GLY A 37 10.18 45.04 6.50
CA GLY A 37 11.44 45.80 6.57
C GLY A 37 12.04 46.21 5.22
N SER A 38 11.27 46.87 4.34
CA SER A 38 11.71 47.98 3.49
C SER A 38 10.58 48.33 2.51
N LYS A 39 10.22 49.62 2.44
CA LYS A 39 9.30 50.12 1.41
C LYS A 39 10.09 50.19 0.10
N LEU A 40 9.82 49.24 -0.80
CA LEU A 40 10.19 49.35 -2.22
C LEU A 40 8.89 49.34 -3.02
N GLU A 41 8.43 50.54 -3.40
CA GLU A 41 7.33 50.72 -4.34
C GLU A 41 7.82 50.35 -5.74
N TRP A 42 7.41 49.20 -6.24
CA TRP A 42 7.51 48.87 -7.65
C TRP A 42 6.16 49.15 -8.31
N SER A 43 6.15 50.09 -9.27
CA SER A 43 5.01 50.33 -10.14
C SER A 43 4.75 49.09 -11.02
N CYS A 44 3.51 48.61 -11.02
CA CYS A 44 3.03 47.37 -11.68
C CYS A 44 3.13 47.33 -13.22
N SER A 45 3.85 48.24 -13.87
CA SER A 45 3.97 48.29 -15.34
C SER A 45 5.05 47.36 -15.91
N ASN A 46 6.10 47.00 -15.16
CA ASN A 46 7.23 46.22 -15.70
C ASN A 46 7.11 44.69 -15.55
N PHE A 47 6.23 44.18 -14.69
CA PHE A 47 6.03 42.72 -14.54
C PHE A 47 5.12 42.14 -15.65
N PHE A 48 4.27 42.98 -16.26
CA PHE A 48 3.42 42.58 -17.39
C PHE A 48 4.17 42.57 -18.74
N ALA A 49 5.26 43.33 -18.88
CA ALA A 49 5.98 43.46 -20.15
C ALA A 49 6.74 42.18 -20.57
N ILE A 50 7.20 41.35 -19.61
CA ILE A 50 7.94 40.11 -19.90
C ILE A 50 7.00 38.96 -20.32
N ILE A 51 5.70 39.04 -20.01
CA ILE A 51 4.69 38.04 -20.41
C ILE A 51 3.98 38.43 -21.71
N HIS A 52 4.08 39.68 -22.17
CA HIS A 52 3.31 40.16 -23.32
C HIS A 52 3.97 40.01 -24.71
N SER A 53 5.26 39.67 -24.82
CA SER A 53 5.93 39.65 -26.14
C SER A 53 5.73 38.39 -27.00
N ARG A 54 4.84 37.45 -26.62
CA ARG A 54 4.45 36.30 -27.46
C ARG A 54 2.95 35.97 -27.46
N LEU A 55 2.09 36.98 -27.30
CA LEU A 55 0.64 36.82 -27.44
C LEU A 55 0.14 37.68 -28.60
N ILE A 56 0.42 37.25 -29.84
CA ILE A 56 -0.27 37.78 -31.02
C ILE A 56 -1.67 37.16 -31.04
N CYS A 57 -2.65 37.96 -30.64
CA CYS A 57 -4.06 37.60 -30.58
C CYS A 57 -4.71 37.85 -31.95
N ASN A 58 -5.30 36.81 -32.56
CA ASN A 58 -6.11 36.95 -33.77
C ASN A 58 -7.60 37.05 -33.39
N ARG A 59 -8.36 37.88 -34.12
CA ARG A 59 -9.64 38.53 -33.76
C ARG A 59 -10.88 37.65 -33.49
N ASN A 60 -10.74 36.36 -33.23
CA ASN A 60 -11.87 35.50 -32.86
C ASN A 60 -11.67 34.96 -31.44
N ASN A 61 -12.55 35.36 -30.51
CA ASN A 61 -12.61 35.01 -29.08
C ASN A 61 -12.39 33.51 -28.76
N LYS A 62 -11.15 33.06 -28.83
CA LYS A 62 -10.64 31.83 -28.21
C LYS A 62 -9.37 32.24 -27.48
N PHE A 63 -9.39 32.19 -26.15
CA PHE A 63 -8.16 32.23 -25.37
C PHE A 63 -7.27 31.07 -25.87
N CYS A 64 -6.22 31.38 -26.64
CA CYS A 64 -5.16 30.45 -26.96
C CYS A 64 -4.32 30.23 -25.70
N PHE A 65 -4.84 29.44 -24.76
CA PHE A 65 -3.93 28.60 -23.97
C PHE A 65 -3.20 27.75 -25.01
N HIS A 66 -1.90 27.98 -25.20
CA HIS A 66 -1.07 26.97 -25.83
C HIS A 66 -1.34 25.68 -25.06
N GLN A 67 -2.00 24.71 -25.70
CA GLN A 67 -2.31 23.43 -25.07
C GLN A 67 -1.02 22.90 -24.46
N MET A 68 -1.09 22.57 -23.17
CA MET A 68 0.06 22.03 -22.45
C MET A 68 0.58 20.81 -23.22
N ASN A 69 1.81 20.85 -23.68
CA ASN A 69 2.39 19.73 -24.41
C ASN A 69 2.82 18.66 -23.41
N TYR A 70 1.89 17.77 -23.07
CA TYR A 70 2.12 16.68 -22.13
C TYR A 70 3.19 15.70 -22.62
N SER A 71 3.39 15.54 -23.94
CA SER A 71 4.49 14.73 -24.48
C SER A 71 5.86 15.23 -24.00
N ARG A 72 6.11 16.54 -24.06
CA ARG A 72 7.35 17.15 -23.55
C ARG A 72 7.50 17.00 -22.03
N VAL A 73 6.40 17.08 -21.28
CA VAL A 73 6.41 16.89 -19.82
C VAL A 73 6.81 15.45 -19.47
N ILE A 74 6.22 14.47 -20.16
CA ILE A 74 6.56 13.06 -19.97
C ILE A 74 8.03 12.81 -20.33
N GLN A 75 8.51 13.36 -21.45
CA GLN A 75 9.91 13.22 -21.83
C GLN A 75 10.87 13.80 -20.79
N GLU A 76 10.52 14.95 -20.21
CA GLU A 76 11.31 15.61 -19.16
C GLU A 76 11.34 14.80 -17.85
N ILE A 77 10.26 14.10 -17.50
CA ILE A 77 10.25 13.19 -16.36
C ILE A 77 11.20 12.02 -16.64
N PHE A 78 11.04 11.36 -17.79
CA PHE A 78 11.76 10.13 -18.08
C PHE A 78 13.25 10.33 -18.43
N SER A 79 13.64 11.51 -18.93
CA SER A 79 15.06 11.84 -19.19
C SER A 79 15.91 11.93 -17.92
N GLN A 80 15.29 12.05 -16.75
CA GLN A 80 15.99 12.12 -15.46
C GLN A 80 16.40 10.75 -14.93
N PHE A 81 15.84 9.65 -15.48
CA PHE A 81 16.21 8.31 -15.05
C PHE A 81 17.43 7.81 -15.81
N LYS A 82 18.33 7.19 -15.06
CA LYS A 82 19.53 6.52 -15.57
C LYS A 82 19.42 5.03 -15.24
N GLY A 83 20.11 4.18 -16.00
CA GLY A 83 20.12 2.73 -15.78
C GLY A 83 19.84 1.95 -17.06
N LYS A 84 19.21 0.77 -16.92
CA LYS A 84 18.89 -0.12 -18.05
C LYS A 84 18.04 0.60 -19.10
N LYS A 85 18.25 0.27 -20.38
CA LYS A 85 17.53 0.84 -21.51
C LYS A 85 16.04 0.50 -21.45
N PHE A 86 15.18 1.50 -21.57
CA PHE A 86 13.72 1.36 -21.67
C PHE A 86 13.16 2.38 -22.65
N SER A 87 11.86 2.28 -22.97
CA SER A 87 11.19 3.25 -23.84
C SER A 87 9.83 3.69 -23.32
N VAL A 88 9.36 4.83 -23.79
CA VAL A 88 8.01 5.35 -23.55
C VAL A 88 7.36 5.65 -24.89
N LYS A 89 6.24 4.96 -25.18
CA LYS A 89 5.44 5.16 -26.39
C LYS A 89 4.22 6.01 -26.06
N LEU A 90 4.05 7.12 -26.76
CA LEU A 90 2.95 8.07 -26.55
C LEU A 90 1.83 7.88 -27.59
N TRP A 91 0.73 8.58 -27.34
CA TRP A 91 -0.51 8.52 -28.14
C TRP A 91 -0.40 9.11 -29.54
N ASP A 92 0.66 9.89 -29.80
CA ASP A 92 1.02 10.40 -31.12
C ASP A 92 1.79 9.36 -31.96
N GLY A 93 2.01 8.15 -31.44
CA GLY A 93 2.74 7.07 -32.08
C GLY A 93 4.25 7.15 -31.89
N GLN A 94 4.78 8.23 -31.30
CA GLN A 94 6.21 8.39 -31.08
C GLN A 94 6.70 7.55 -29.89
N GLU A 95 7.88 6.98 -30.05
CA GLU A 95 8.56 6.20 -29.01
C GLU A 95 9.90 6.87 -28.65
N TYR A 96 10.08 7.11 -27.36
CA TYR A 96 11.26 7.78 -26.81
C TYR A 96 12.07 6.79 -25.99
N PHE A 97 13.39 6.77 -26.19
CA PHE A 97 14.29 5.82 -25.54
C PHE A 97 15.09 6.51 -24.44
N TYR A 98 15.23 5.81 -23.30
CA TYR A 98 15.93 6.30 -22.12
C TYR A 98 16.85 5.22 -21.55
N GLY A 99 17.80 5.64 -20.70
CA GLY A 99 18.80 4.75 -20.12
C GLY A 99 19.86 4.29 -21.13
N THR A 100 20.65 3.30 -20.73
CA THR A 100 21.81 2.78 -21.46
C THR A 100 21.79 1.25 -21.46
N GLY A 101 22.48 0.64 -22.43
CA GLY A 101 22.59 -0.81 -22.56
C GLY A 101 22.04 -1.35 -23.89
N PRO A 102 22.37 -2.59 -24.24
CA PRO A 102 22.07 -3.14 -25.57
C PRO A 102 20.58 -3.48 -25.74
N LEU A 103 19.93 -3.97 -24.68
CA LEU A 103 18.56 -4.50 -24.75
C LEU A 103 17.55 -3.61 -24.03
N LYS A 104 16.42 -3.36 -24.69
CA LYS A 104 15.27 -2.67 -24.11
C LYS A 104 14.59 -3.60 -23.10
N THR A 105 14.47 -3.16 -21.85
CA THR A 105 13.88 -3.95 -20.75
C THR A 105 12.35 -3.91 -20.75
N PHE A 106 11.77 -2.74 -21.01
CA PHE A 106 10.32 -2.56 -21.13
C PHE A 106 9.95 -1.36 -22.01
N THR A 107 8.68 -1.31 -22.43
CA THR A 107 8.02 -0.16 -23.06
C THR A 107 6.86 0.30 -22.17
N LEU A 108 6.87 1.55 -21.70
CA LEU A 108 5.69 2.17 -21.10
C LEU A 108 4.82 2.77 -22.21
N VAL A 109 3.61 2.25 -22.40
CA VAL A 109 2.68 2.71 -23.44
C VAL A 109 1.58 3.56 -22.81
N ILE A 110 1.51 4.84 -23.20
CA ILE A 110 0.48 5.79 -22.76
C ILE A 110 -0.47 6.03 -23.95
N LYS A 111 -1.66 5.43 -23.92
CA LYS A 111 -2.55 5.37 -25.09
C LYS A 111 -3.25 6.68 -25.46
N ASN A 112 -3.38 7.63 -24.53
CA ASN A 112 -3.99 8.94 -24.81
C ASN A 112 -3.48 10.03 -23.85
N GLU A 113 -3.63 11.29 -24.27
CA GLU A 113 -3.20 12.45 -23.50
C GLU A 113 -3.89 12.54 -22.13
N LYS A 114 -5.18 12.18 -22.05
CA LYS A 114 -5.94 12.14 -20.79
C LYS A 114 -5.30 11.20 -19.77
N THR A 115 -4.66 10.12 -20.21
CA THR A 115 -3.92 9.21 -19.34
C THR A 115 -2.70 9.92 -18.76
N ALA A 116 -1.91 10.63 -19.57
CA ALA A 116 -0.78 11.42 -19.06
C ALA A 116 -1.24 12.50 -18.07
N GLN A 117 -2.33 13.20 -18.34
CA GLN A 117 -2.95 14.14 -17.41
C GLN A 117 -3.31 13.45 -16.09
N ARG A 118 -3.97 12.29 -16.15
CA ARG A 118 -4.34 11.51 -14.97
C ARG A 118 -3.13 11.06 -14.14
N LEU A 119 -2.05 10.61 -14.80
CA LEU A 119 -0.79 10.25 -14.12
C LEU A 119 -0.22 11.44 -13.34
N LEU A 120 -0.22 12.63 -13.93
CA LEU A 120 0.30 13.85 -13.29
C LEU A 120 -0.60 14.35 -12.16
N ALA A 121 -1.92 14.27 -12.32
CA ALA A 121 -2.89 14.76 -11.35
C ALA A 121 -3.03 13.83 -10.14
N GLN A 122 -3.12 12.51 -10.38
CA GLN A 122 -3.53 11.52 -9.37
C GLN A 122 -2.38 10.59 -8.95
N GLY A 123 -1.19 10.71 -9.55
CA GLY A 123 0.00 9.96 -9.16
C GLY A 123 -0.22 8.43 -9.17
N ALA A 124 0.03 7.79 -8.02
CA ALA A 124 -0.13 6.35 -7.84
C ALA A 124 -1.55 5.85 -8.17
N LEU A 125 -2.58 6.59 -7.76
CA LEU A 125 -3.98 6.24 -8.01
C LEU A 125 -4.29 6.26 -9.50
N GLY A 126 -3.92 7.37 -10.17
CA GLY A 126 -4.11 7.53 -11.61
C GLY A 126 -3.33 6.51 -12.42
N PHE A 127 -2.13 6.14 -11.96
CA PHE A 127 -1.33 5.08 -12.57
C PHE A 127 -2.05 3.74 -12.52
N GLY A 128 -2.45 3.30 -11.32
CA GLY A 128 -3.05 1.98 -11.14
C GLY A 128 -4.40 1.86 -11.84
N GLU A 129 -5.25 2.89 -11.76
CA GLU A 129 -6.54 2.89 -12.47
C GLU A 129 -6.35 2.90 -13.99
N SER A 130 -5.40 3.68 -14.52
CA SER A 130 -5.10 3.68 -15.96
C SER A 130 -4.52 2.34 -16.42
N TYR A 131 -3.74 1.67 -15.57
CA TYR A 131 -3.24 0.32 -15.83
C TYR A 131 -4.41 -0.67 -15.89
N MET A 132 -5.28 -0.70 -14.88
CA MET A 132 -6.47 -1.56 -14.82
C MET A 132 -7.38 -1.38 -16.03
N GLU A 133 -7.63 -0.12 -16.44
CA GLU A 133 -8.44 0.24 -17.61
C GLU A 133 -7.76 -0.11 -18.96
N GLY A 134 -6.50 -0.55 -18.95
CA GLY A 134 -5.72 -0.87 -20.15
C GLY A 134 -5.33 0.37 -20.99
N ARG A 135 -5.50 1.59 -20.44
CA ARG A 135 -5.07 2.85 -21.08
C ARG A 135 -3.58 3.12 -20.88
N LEU A 136 -3.01 2.52 -19.85
CA LEU A 136 -1.58 2.43 -19.58
C LEU A 136 -1.15 0.96 -19.66
N GLN A 137 -0.08 0.68 -20.39
CA GLN A 137 0.47 -0.68 -20.51
C GLN A 137 1.97 -0.65 -20.29
N ILE A 138 2.49 -1.75 -19.75
CA ILE A 138 3.93 -2.01 -19.68
C ILE A 138 4.14 -3.28 -20.48
N GLU A 139 4.84 -3.15 -21.61
CA GLU A 139 5.22 -4.29 -22.45
C GLU A 139 6.64 -4.70 -22.06
N GLY A 140 6.89 -6.01 -21.88
CA GLY A 140 8.14 -6.53 -21.34
C GLY A 140 8.12 -6.66 -19.82
N ASP A 141 9.24 -6.38 -19.17
CA ASP A 141 9.41 -6.61 -17.73
C ASP A 141 8.68 -5.53 -16.89
N LEU A 142 7.52 -5.90 -16.34
CA LEU A 142 6.72 -5.07 -15.44
C LEU A 142 7.48 -4.71 -14.15
N GLU A 143 8.23 -5.66 -13.58
CA GLU A 143 8.98 -5.45 -12.35
C GLU A 143 10.12 -4.46 -12.56
N ALA A 144 10.75 -4.43 -13.73
CA ALA A 144 11.74 -3.42 -14.07
C ALA A 144 11.15 -2.00 -14.06
N TYR A 145 9.94 -1.80 -14.60
CA TYR A 145 9.23 -0.52 -14.48
C TYR A 145 8.93 -0.17 -13.01
N LEU A 146 8.46 -1.14 -12.23
CA LEU A 146 8.14 -0.92 -10.81
C LEU A 146 9.38 -0.57 -9.98
N ARG A 147 10.54 -1.17 -10.27
CA ARG A 147 11.84 -0.79 -9.65
C ARG A 147 12.23 0.64 -10.05
N LEU A 148 12.03 1.02 -11.32
CA LEU A 148 12.23 2.40 -11.78
C LEU A 148 11.31 3.38 -11.02
N ARG A 149 10.04 3.01 -10.80
CA ARG A 149 9.04 3.83 -10.09
C ARG A 149 9.52 4.26 -8.70
N HIS A 150 10.28 3.43 -7.97
CA HIS A 150 10.82 3.81 -6.66
C HIS A 150 11.81 4.98 -6.70
N GLN A 151 12.34 5.32 -7.87
CA GLN A 151 13.23 6.47 -8.09
C GLN A 151 12.46 7.77 -8.35
N PHE A 152 11.13 7.74 -8.55
CA PHE A 152 10.32 8.93 -8.87
C PHE A 152 10.38 10.01 -7.79
N LYS A 153 10.64 9.64 -6.53
CA LYS A 153 10.88 10.57 -5.42
C LYS A 153 12.08 11.50 -5.64
N HIS A 154 12.97 11.17 -6.58
CA HIS A 154 14.16 11.94 -6.93
C HIS A 154 13.99 12.81 -8.19
N VAL A 155 12.82 12.75 -8.85
CA VAL A 155 12.51 13.58 -10.02
C VAL A 155 12.46 15.05 -9.60
N ARG A 156 13.29 15.88 -10.22
CA ARG A 156 13.34 17.33 -9.99
C ARG A 156 12.10 17.98 -10.62
N ARG A 157 11.43 18.84 -9.84
CA ARG A 157 10.25 19.57 -10.29
C ARG A 157 10.65 20.85 -11.01
N SER A 158 10.50 20.89 -12.33
CA SER A 158 10.61 22.13 -13.10
C SER A 158 9.32 22.95 -13.06
N LEU A 159 9.40 24.22 -13.49
CA LEU A 159 8.22 25.06 -13.69
C LEU A 159 7.23 24.45 -14.68
N ARG A 160 7.71 23.76 -15.72
CA ARG A 160 6.86 23.10 -16.71
C ARG A 160 6.10 21.94 -16.07
N LEU A 161 6.79 21.08 -15.33
CA LEU A 161 6.17 19.97 -14.62
C LEU A 161 5.15 20.46 -13.59
N ALA A 162 5.51 21.50 -12.82
CA ALA A 162 4.61 22.10 -11.83
C ALA A 162 3.32 22.65 -12.48
N LEU A 163 3.46 23.41 -13.58
CA LEU A 163 2.31 23.95 -14.32
C LEU A 163 1.47 22.84 -14.95
N ALA A 164 2.10 21.82 -15.54
CA ALA A 164 1.40 20.69 -16.13
C ALA A 164 0.59 19.90 -15.09
N THR A 165 1.17 19.65 -13.91
CA THR A 165 0.47 19.02 -12.79
C THR A 165 -0.70 19.88 -12.30
N LEU A 166 -0.55 21.20 -12.21
CA LEU A 166 -1.64 22.11 -11.82
C LEU A 166 -2.81 22.06 -12.83
N LEU A 167 -2.51 22.17 -14.13
CA LEU A 167 -3.53 22.12 -15.19
C LEU A 167 -4.22 20.76 -15.27
N ALA A 168 -3.45 19.67 -15.10
CA ALA A 168 -4.00 18.32 -15.05
C ALA A 168 -4.96 18.15 -13.87
N ASN A 169 -4.61 18.67 -12.68
CA ASN A 169 -5.48 18.66 -11.51
C ASN A 169 -6.77 19.44 -11.69
N TRP A 170 -6.76 20.52 -12.48
CA TRP A 170 -7.97 21.29 -12.76
C TRP A 170 -8.86 20.60 -13.80
N SER A 171 -8.25 19.95 -14.79
CA SER A 171 -8.97 19.29 -15.89
C SER A 171 -9.58 17.96 -15.50
N MET A 172 -9.01 17.28 -14.51
CA MET A 172 -9.49 15.96 -14.07
C MET A 172 -10.64 16.10 -13.07
N PRO A 173 -11.76 15.38 -13.28
CA PRO A 173 -12.79 15.28 -12.26
C PRO A 173 -12.18 14.74 -10.97
N ARG A 174 -12.48 15.40 -9.83
CA ARG A 174 -12.28 14.78 -8.52
C ARG A 174 -13.39 13.75 -8.35
N ASP A 175 -13.21 12.57 -8.93
CA ASP A 175 -14.25 11.56 -8.84
C ASP A 175 -14.41 11.05 -7.41
N ARG A 176 -15.68 10.74 -7.15
CA ARG A 176 -16.34 10.67 -5.86
C ARG A 176 -15.87 9.48 -5.03
N LYS A 177 -16.26 9.55 -3.76
CA LYS A 177 -16.11 8.54 -2.71
C LYS A 177 -16.83 7.23 -3.06
N ASP A 178 -16.44 6.58 -4.13
CA ASP A 178 -16.89 5.22 -4.41
C ASP A 178 -15.94 4.31 -3.65
N GLN A 179 -16.32 4.04 -2.39
CA GLN A 179 -15.71 3.03 -1.54
C GLN A 179 -15.96 1.67 -2.19
N ILE A 180 -15.08 1.29 -3.09
CA ILE A 180 -15.06 -0.08 -3.58
C ILE A 180 -14.13 -0.87 -2.65
N ALA A 181 -14.66 -1.25 -1.49
CA ALA A 181 -13.99 -2.15 -0.56
C ALA A 181 -14.08 -3.59 -1.10
N TYR A 182 -13.24 -3.92 -2.10
CA TYR A 182 -13.21 -5.26 -2.70
C TYR A 182 -12.58 -6.30 -1.76
N HIS A 183 -11.72 -5.93 -0.82
CA HIS A 183 -10.65 -6.84 -0.41
C HIS A 183 -11.02 -8.07 0.44
N TYR A 184 -12.23 -8.16 1.01
CA TYR A 184 -12.64 -9.36 1.79
C TYR A 184 -13.98 -9.98 1.36
N ASP A 185 -14.72 -9.31 0.47
CA ASP A 185 -15.88 -9.88 -0.24
C ASP A 185 -15.48 -10.45 -1.61
N LEU A 186 -14.18 -10.41 -1.95
CA LEU A 186 -13.64 -11.29 -2.99
C LEU A 186 -13.83 -12.73 -2.52
N GLY A 187 -14.77 -13.42 -3.17
CA GLY A 187 -15.13 -14.79 -2.83
C GLY A 187 -13.90 -15.69 -2.76
N ASN A 188 -13.98 -16.69 -1.89
CA ASN A 188 -12.95 -17.70 -1.65
C ASN A 188 -12.36 -18.26 -2.95
N ASP A 189 -13.15 -18.32 -4.01
CA ASP A 189 -12.79 -18.75 -5.35
C ASP A 189 -11.55 -18.08 -5.94
N PHE A 190 -11.39 -16.76 -5.79
CA PHE A 190 -10.20 -16.09 -6.32
C PHE A 190 -8.95 -16.50 -5.53
N PHE A 191 -9.04 -16.50 -4.21
CA PHE A 191 -7.92 -16.88 -3.34
C PHE A 191 -7.55 -18.35 -3.52
N GLN A 192 -8.49 -19.25 -3.76
CA GLN A 192 -8.22 -20.66 -4.09
C GLN A 192 -7.41 -20.84 -5.38
N MET A 193 -7.45 -19.89 -6.30
CA MET A 193 -6.66 -19.94 -7.54
C MET A 193 -5.20 -19.53 -7.31
N ILE A 194 -4.91 -18.70 -6.29
CA ILE A 194 -3.59 -18.09 -6.09
C ILE A 194 -2.84 -18.62 -4.87
N LEU A 195 -3.55 -19.05 -3.82
CA LEU A 195 -2.98 -19.54 -2.57
C LEU A 195 -2.70 -21.05 -2.63
N ASP A 196 -2.09 -21.58 -1.57
CA ASP A 196 -1.96 -23.02 -1.41
C ASP A 196 -3.32 -23.65 -1.08
N GLY A 197 -3.59 -24.82 -1.67
CA GLY A 197 -4.86 -25.53 -1.47
C GLY A 197 -5.00 -26.19 -0.09
N GLU A 198 -3.93 -26.27 0.70
CA GLU A 198 -3.93 -26.98 1.98
C GLU A 198 -4.32 -26.08 3.14
N THR A 199 -3.70 -24.91 3.25
CA THR A 199 -3.84 -23.98 4.39
C THR A 199 -4.61 -22.72 4.02
N MET A 200 -4.75 -22.40 2.72
CA MET A 200 -5.36 -21.16 2.23
C MET A 200 -4.72 -19.92 2.88
N SER A 201 -3.39 -19.92 2.98
CA SER A 201 -2.66 -18.87 3.70
C SER A 201 -2.37 -17.67 2.80
N TYR A 202 -3.07 -16.55 3.03
CA TYR A 202 -2.73 -15.26 2.42
C TYR A 202 -1.72 -14.49 3.28
N SER A 203 -0.57 -15.12 3.49
CA SER A 203 0.54 -14.62 4.29
C SER A 203 1.85 -15.22 3.80
N ALA A 204 3.00 -14.62 4.11
CA ALA A 204 4.32 -15.16 3.80
C ALA A 204 4.53 -16.57 4.40
N GLY A 205 4.98 -17.52 3.57
CA GLY A 205 5.45 -18.84 3.99
C GLY A 205 6.86 -18.79 4.59
N ARG A 206 7.42 -19.95 4.94
CA ARG A 206 8.80 -20.10 5.43
C ARG A 206 9.57 -20.99 4.47
N TYR A 207 10.69 -20.50 3.93
CA TYR A 207 11.50 -21.27 2.99
C TYR A 207 12.80 -21.71 3.64
N GLU A 208 12.99 -23.02 3.73
CA GLU A 208 14.21 -23.66 4.21
C GLU A 208 14.78 -24.57 3.12
N LYS A 209 15.99 -25.09 3.32
CA LYS A 209 16.60 -26.04 2.37
C LYS A 209 15.65 -27.24 2.18
N GLY A 210 15.27 -27.51 0.93
CA GLY A 210 14.35 -28.59 0.58
C GLY A 210 12.87 -28.17 0.57
N THR A 211 12.55 -26.88 0.72
CA THR A 211 11.20 -26.37 0.46
C THR A 211 11.02 -26.19 -1.05
N GLU A 212 10.16 -27.00 -1.65
CA GLU A 212 10.02 -27.08 -3.12
C GLU A 212 8.83 -26.28 -3.65
N ASP A 213 7.80 -26.08 -2.82
CA ASP A 213 6.55 -25.43 -3.24
C ASP A 213 5.94 -24.53 -2.15
N LEU A 214 4.89 -23.80 -2.53
CA LEU A 214 4.16 -22.89 -1.66
C LEU A 214 3.47 -23.60 -0.49
N ALA A 215 2.88 -24.79 -0.69
CA ALA A 215 2.16 -25.50 0.36
C ALA A 215 3.13 -25.95 1.46
N GLN A 216 4.26 -26.52 1.09
CA GLN A 216 5.35 -26.86 2.00
C GLN A 216 5.83 -25.63 2.77
N ALA A 217 6.03 -24.50 2.09
CA ALA A 217 6.45 -23.26 2.75
C ALA A 217 5.43 -22.76 3.79
N GLN A 218 4.12 -22.89 3.49
CA GLN A 218 3.07 -22.53 4.44
C GLN A 218 3.03 -23.47 5.64
N ILE A 219 3.20 -24.78 5.44
CA ILE A 219 3.31 -25.73 6.55
C ILE A 219 4.54 -25.45 7.42
N LYS A 220 5.71 -25.16 6.82
CA LYS A 220 6.93 -24.77 7.54
C LYS A 220 6.74 -23.52 8.39
N LYS A 221 5.97 -22.54 7.90
CA LYS A 221 5.58 -21.36 8.69
C LYS A 221 4.74 -21.77 9.90
N LEU A 222 3.74 -22.64 9.73
CA LEU A 222 2.90 -23.10 10.84
C LEU A 222 3.69 -23.91 11.87
N GLU A 223 4.66 -24.72 11.43
CA GLU A 223 5.62 -25.42 12.30
C GLU A 223 6.43 -24.44 13.13
N LEU A 224 7.00 -23.41 12.50
CA LEU A 224 7.79 -22.36 13.17
C LEU A 224 6.94 -21.62 14.22
N VAL A 225 5.72 -21.20 13.86
CA VAL A 225 4.81 -20.52 14.78
C VAL A 225 4.48 -21.40 15.99
N CYS A 226 4.15 -22.69 15.77
CA CYS A 226 3.88 -23.61 16.88
C CYS A 226 5.12 -23.83 17.76
N LYS A 227 6.31 -23.93 17.15
CA LYS A 227 7.59 -24.03 17.87
C LYS A 227 7.85 -22.79 18.72
N TRP A 228 7.52 -21.61 18.23
CA TRP A 228 7.69 -20.35 18.96
C TRP A 228 6.69 -20.15 20.07
N LEU A 229 5.45 -20.61 19.89
CA LEU A 229 4.48 -20.64 20.98
C LEU A 229 4.91 -21.60 22.10
N ASN A 230 5.52 -22.75 21.74
CA ASN A 230 6.12 -23.71 22.68
C ASN A 230 5.20 -24.11 23.85
N LEU A 231 3.95 -24.47 23.55
CA LEU A 231 2.94 -24.78 24.55
C LEU A 231 2.71 -26.29 24.70
N PRO A 232 2.34 -26.77 25.90
CA PRO A 232 1.96 -28.17 26.11
C PRO A 232 0.64 -28.51 25.41
N LYS A 233 0.39 -29.80 25.21
CA LYS A 233 -0.90 -30.33 24.74
C LYS A 233 -2.06 -29.82 25.63
N GLY A 234 -3.20 -29.54 25.02
CA GLY A 234 -4.40 -29.03 25.71
C GLY A 234 -4.39 -27.53 26.00
N SER A 235 -3.32 -26.82 25.66
CA SER A 235 -3.24 -25.36 25.83
C SER A 235 -4.29 -24.62 25.04
N SER A 236 -4.73 -23.48 25.58
CA SER A 236 -5.66 -22.54 24.94
C SER A 236 -4.89 -21.50 24.14
N VAL A 237 -5.23 -21.33 22.86
CA VAL A 237 -4.56 -20.40 21.94
C VAL A 237 -5.59 -19.52 21.23
N LEU A 238 -5.30 -18.23 21.18
CA LEU A 238 -6.10 -17.28 20.41
C LEU A 238 -5.41 -16.97 19.07
N ASP A 239 -6.12 -17.19 17.97
CA ASP A 239 -5.71 -16.87 16.60
C ASP A 239 -6.39 -15.57 16.14
N LEU A 240 -5.65 -14.47 16.19
CA LEU A 240 -6.14 -13.12 15.87
C LEU A 240 -5.97 -12.82 14.39
N GLY A 241 -7.09 -12.67 13.68
CA GLY A 241 -7.09 -12.56 12.23
C GLY A 241 -6.90 -13.92 11.58
N SER A 242 -7.76 -14.86 11.93
CA SER A 242 -7.60 -16.29 11.62
C SER A 242 -7.63 -16.66 10.14
N GLY A 243 -7.88 -15.69 9.24
CA GLY A 243 -8.00 -15.91 7.81
C GLY A 243 -8.98 -17.04 7.48
N TRP A 244 -8.53 -18.00 6.67
CA TRP A 244 -9.27 -19.21 6.31
C TRP A 244 -9.04 -20.40 7.25
N GLY A 245 -8.48 -20.17 8.45
CA GLY A 245 -8.39 -21.18 9.52
C GLY A 245 -7.24 -22.18 9.36
N GLY A 246 -6.28 -21.92 8.45
CA GLY A 246 -5.13 -22.78 8.20
C GLY A 246 -4.30 -23.07 9.45
N PHE A 247 -3.98 -22.03 10.25
CA PHE A 247 -3.26 -22.20 11.51
C PHE A 247 -4.07 -23.01 12.52
N ALA A 248 -5.32 -22.64 12.76
CA ALA A 248 -6.18 -23.33 13.73
C ALA A 248 -6.33 -24.82 13.41
N LYS A 249 -6.58 -25.18 12.14
CA LYS A 249 -6.64 -26.57 11.68
C LYS A 249 -5.32 -27.30 11.97
N TYR A 250 -4.19 -26.69 11.59
CA TYR A 250 -2.87 -27.29 11.76
C TYR A 250 -2.54 -27.50 13.24
N ALA A 251 -2.73 -26.48 14.08
CA ALA A 251 -2.42 -26.53 15.50
C ALA A 251 -3.31 -27.53 16.26
N ALA A 252 -4.61 -27.57 15.97
CA ALA A 252 -5.50 -28.55 16.59
C ALA A 252 -5.11 -29.99 16.24
N LYS A 253 -4.84 -30.29 14.95
CA LYS A 253 -4.45 -31.65 14.52
C LYS A 253 -3.08 -32.07 15.06
N ASN A 254 -2.08 -31.21 14.97
CA ASN A 254 -0.68 -31.59 15.22
C ASN A 254 -0.22 -31.33 16.65
N LYS A 255 -0.86 -30.38 17.36
CA LYS A 255 -0.49 -29.97 18.73
C LYS A 255 -1.58 -30.24 19.76
N GLN A 256 -2.81 -30.57 19.31
CA GLN A 256 -3.95 -30.85 20.19
C GLN A 256 -4.19 -29.69 21.17
N TRP A 257 -4.12 -28.48 20.63
CA TRP A 257 -4.45 -27.23 21.32
C TRP A 257 -5.90 -26.85 21.08
N ASN A 258 -6.48 -26.14 22.03
CA ASN A 258 -7.80 -25.55 21.93
C ASN A 258 -7.67 -24.15 21.32
N ILE A 259 -8.21 -23.94 20.12
CA ILE A 259 -8.04 -22.71 19.34
C ILE A 259 -9.34 -21.91 19.31
N ASN A 260 -9.26 -20.63 19.66
CA ASN A 260 -10.30 -19.64 19.37
C ASN A 260 -9.79 -18.74 18.25
N GLY A 261 -10.47 -18.70 17.11
CA GLY A 261 -10.08 -17.86 15.97
C GLY A 261 -11.03 -16.68 15.76
N TYR A 262 -10.49 -15.47 15.58
CA TYR A 262 -11.30 -14.28 15.30
C TYR A 262 -11.05 -13.77 13.88
N THR A 263 -12.16 -13.49 13.18
CA THR A 263 -12.13 -12.84 11.87
C THR A 263 -13.21 -11.75 11.78
N LEU A 264 -12.95 -10.76 10.93
CA LEU A 264 -13.89 -9.69 10.56
C LEU A 264 -14.58 -9.95 9.21
N SER A 265 -14.32 -11.10 8.57
CA SER A 265 -14.97 -11.51 7.33
C SER A 265 -15.98 -12.63 7.58
N LYS A 266 -17.24 -12.39 7.19
CA LYS A 266 -18.29 -13.41 7.25
C LYS A 266 -17.99 -14.59 6.32
N ALA A 267 -17.45 -14.31 5.13
CA ALA A 267 -17.07 -15.33 4.15
C ALA A 267 -15.95 -16.24 4.67
N GLN A 268 -14.96 -15.68 5.38
CA GLN A 268 -13.92 -16.45 6.06
C GLN A 268 -14.50 -17.26 7.22
N LEU A 269 -15.36 -16.67 8.05
CA LEU A 269 -16.00 -17.39 9.15
C LEU A 269 -16.78 -18.62 8.64
N GLU A 270 -17.60 -18.45 7.61
CA GLU A 270 -18.34 -19.55 6.99
C GLU A 270 -17.41 -20.62 6.42
N TYR A 271 -16.30 -20.22 5.79
CA TYR A 271 -15.28 -21.15 5.32
C TYR A 271 -14.66 -21.93 6.48
N CYS A 272 -14.25 -21.25 7.54
CA CYS A 272 -13.64 -21.83 8.72
C CYS A 272 -14.56 -22.83 9.44
N CYS A 273 -15.86 -22.51 9.58
CA CYS A 273 -16.84 -23.43 10.15
C CYS A 273 -16.98 -24.71 9.32
N ARG A 274 -17.04 -24.59 7.98
CA ARG A 274 -17.03 -25.78 7.10
C ARG A 274 -15.72 -26.57 7.21
N LEU A 275 -14.58 -25.88 7.32
CA LEU A 275 -13.26 -26.49 7.43
C LEU A 275 -13.15 -27.37 8.68
N ILE A 276 -13.55 -26.87 9.86
CA ILE A 276 -13.43 -27.64 11.11
C ILE A 276 -14.40 -28.81 11.16
N LYS A 277 -15.63 -28.62 10.66
CA LYS A 277 -16.62 -29.69 10.58
C LYS A 277 -16.17 -30.81 9.64
N ALA A 278 -15.64 -30.47 8.47
CA ALA A 278 -15.12 -31.45 7.52
C ALA A 278 -13.85 -32.19 7.99
N ASN A 279 -13.27 -31.78 9.12
CA ASN A 279 -12.05 -32.37 9.69
C ASN A 279 -12.26 -32.89 11.13
N ASP A 280 -13.50 -32.94 11.62
CA ASP A 280 -13.86 -33.36 12.98
C ASP A 280 -13.10 -32.59 14.08
N LEU A 281 -12.95 -31.28 13.91
CA LEU A 281 -12.19 -30.40 14.81
C LEU A 281 -13.07 -29.47 15.68
N GLU A 282 -14.39 -29.63 15.63
CA GLU A 282 -15.33 -28.75 16.34
C GLU A 282 -15.15 -28.77 17.87
N GLU A 283 -14.59 -29.84 18.43
CA GLU A 283 -14.25 -29.93 19.87
C GLU A 283 -13.02 -29.10 20.27
N PHE A 284 -12.09 -28.89 19.32
CA PHE A 284 -10.81 -28.22 19.59
C PHE A 284 -10.76 -26.79 19.04
N VAL A 285 -11.61 -26.45 18.07
CA VAL A 285 -11.52 -25.18 17.34
C VAL A 285 -12.89 -24.52 17.28
N SER A 286 -12.92 -23.24 17.63
CA SER A 286 -14.08 -22.37 17.44
C SER A 286 -13.67 -21.08 16.73
N PHE A 287 -14.57 -20.55 15.90
CA PHE A 287 -14.36 -19.27 15.22
C PHE A 287 -15.50 -18.31 15.51
N GLU A 288 -15.17 -17.03 15.66
CA GLU A 288 -16.14 -15.97 15.94
C GLU A 288 -15.94 -14.78 15.01
N TYR A 289 -17.06 -14.16 14.58
CA TYR A 289 -17.04 -12.85 13.94
C TYR A 289 -16.80 -11.80 15.02
N ARG A 290 -15.59 -11.25 15.09
CA ARG A 290 -15.21 -10.33 16.19
C ARG A 290 -14.14 -9.35 15.76
N ASP A 291 -14.33 -8.09 16.15
CA ASP A 291 -13.29 -7.06 16.03
C ASP A 291 -12.24 -7.27 17.12
N MET A 292 -11.10 -7.80 16.72
CA MET A 292 -9.96 -8.07 17.61
C MET A 292 -9.30 -6.80 18.18
N ILE A 293 -9.55 -5.61 17.62
CA ILE A 293 -8.93 -4.37 18.08
C ILE A 293 -9.73 -3.78 19.24
N GLU A 294 -11.06 -3.79 19.11
CA GLU A 294 -11.97 -3.16 20.07
C GLU A 294 -12.55 -4.14 21.09
N ASN A 295 -12.61 -5.44 20.77
CA ASN A 295 -13.36 -6.43 21.54
C ASN A 295 -12.57 -7.73 21.74
N LEU A 296 -11.51 -7.68 22.56
CA LEU A 296 -10.85 -8.89 23.05
C LEU A 296 -11.61 -9.47 24.27
N PRO A 297 -11.66 -10.80 24.42
CA PRO A 297 -12.37 -11.45 25.52
C PRO A 297 -11.68 -11.19 26.87
N ALA A 298 -12.40 -11.39 27.97
CA ALA A 298 -11.79 -11.40 29.31
C ALA A 298 -11.05 -12.70 29.63
N THR A 299 -11.28 -13.77 28.85
CA THR A 299 -10.64 -15.08 29.01
C THR A 299 -9.13 -14.99 28.80
N LYS A 300 -8.37 -15.72 29.63
CA LYS A 300 -6.91 -15.79 29.51
C LYS A 300 -6.45 -17.01 28.71
N PHE A 301 -5.54 -16.80 27.77
CA PHE A 301 -4.95 -17.82 26.90
C PHE A 301 -3.51 -18.15 27.30
N ASP A 302 -3.08 -19.37 26.98
CA ASP A 302 -1.68 -19.81 27.13
C ASP A 302 -0.80 -19.21 26.04
N GLY A 303 -1.36 -18.98 24.85
CA GLY A 303 -0.68 -18.23 23.79
C GLY A 303 -1.61 -17.47 22.86
N VAL A 304 -1.04 -16.50 22.15
CA VAL A 304 -1.72 -15.71 21.12
C VAL A 304 -0.86 -15.72 19.87
N VAL A 305 -1.49 -15.92 18.72
CA VAL A 305 -0.85 -15.75 17.41
C VAL A 305 -1.56 -14.67 16.61
N MET A 306 -0.78 -13.92 15.83
CA MET A 306 -1.29 -12.99 14.84
C MET A 306 -0.42 -13.09 13.58
N ILE A 307 -0.99 -13.58 12.49
CA ILE A 307 -0.29 -13.74 11.21
C ILE A 307 -0.82 -12.68 10.25
N GLU A 308 0.02 -11.68 9.96
CA GLU A 308 -0.20 -10.61 8.97
C GLU A 308 -1.58 -9.96 9.05
N SER A 309 -1.98 -9.70 10.29
CA SER A 309 -3.23 -9.03 10.63
C SER A 309 -3.03 -7.75 11.44
N ILE A 310 -1.82 -7.50 11.97
CA ILE A 310 -1.50 -6.31 12.79
C ILE A 310 -1.56 -5.01 11.98
N GLU A 311 -1.41 -5.13 10.67
CA GLU A 311 -1.44 -4.07 9.68
C GLU A 311 -2.81 -3.36 9.63
N HIS A 312 -3.85 -3.98 10.20
CA HIS A 312 -5.18 -3.42 10.37
C HIS A 312 -5.39 -2.63 11.66
N VAL A 313 -4.48 -2.77 12.64
CA VAL A 313 -4.62 -2.10 13.95
C VAL A 313 -4.45 -0.58 13.80
N GLY A 314 -3.48 -0.17 12.96
CA GLY A 314 -3.15 1.23 12.75
C GLY A 314 -2.26 1.81 13.85
N GLN A 315 -1.37 2.72 13.45
CA GLN A 315 -0.31 3.28 14.29
C GLN A 315 -0.79 3.77 15.68
N LYS A 316 -1.90 4.50 15.71
CA LYS A 316 -2.42 5.14 16.94
C LYS A 316 -2.98 4.14 17.94
N LYS A 317 -3.45 2.98 17.49
CA LYS A 317 -4.10 1.97 18.35
C LYS A 317 -3.11 0.93 18.88
N LEU A 318 -1.91 0.82 18.31
CA LEU A 318 -0.90 -0.16 18.75
C LEU A 318 -0.67 -0.17 20.28
N PRO A 319 -0.47 0.97 20.98
CA PRO A 319 -0.26 0.93 22.42
C PRO A 319 -1.47 0.39 23.20
N HIS A 320 -2.69 0.77 22.80
CA HIS A 320 -3.90 0.24 23.43
C HIS A 320 -4.03 -1.26 23.17
N PHE A 321 -3.84 -1.69 21.91
CA PHE A 321 -3.95 -3.07 21.49
C PHE A 321 -2.99 -3.99 22.26
N PHE A 322 -1.70 -3.64 22.35
CA PHE A 322 -0.74 -4.43 23.12
C PHE A 322 -1.07 -4.50 24.62
N ASN A 323 -1.61 -3.43 25.21
CA ASN A 323 -2.10 -3.48 26.60
C ASN A 323 -3.26 -4.47 26.78
N GLN A 324 -4.15 -4.58 25.80
CA GLN A 324 -5.23 -5.57 25.86
C GLN A 324 -4.69 -7.00 25.65
N LEU A 325 -3.76 -7.20 24.71
CA LEU A 325 -3.07 -8.49 24.53
C LEU A 325 -2.41 -8.98 25.81
N HIS A 326 -1.75 -8.09 26.56
CA HIS A 326 -1.12 -8.44 27.82
C HIS A 326 -2.14 -8.93 28.88
N LYS A 327 -3.35 -8.35 28.92
CA LYS A 327 -4.38 -8.75 29.89
C LYS A 327 -4.98 -10.13 29.62
N ILE A 328 -5.05 -10.51 28.34
CA ILE A 328 -5.64 -11.80 27.91
C ILE A 328 -4.62 -12.93 27.85
N LEU A 329 -3.34 -12.66 28.10
CA LEU A 329 -2.33 -13.70 28.24
C LEU A 329 -2.18 -14.10 29.71
N LYS A 330 -2.01 -15.41 29.94
CA LYS A 330 -1.59 -15.89 31.26
C LYS A 330 -0.15 -15.42 31.55
N PRO A 331 0.24 -15.28 32.84
CA PRO A 331 1.64 -15.03 33.19
C PRO A 331 2.55 -16.08 32.56
N GLY A 332 3.60 -15.65 31.85
CA GLY A 332 4.44 -16.57 31.08
C GLY A 332 3.78 -17.17 29.83
N GLY A 333 2.68 -16.58 29.33
CA GLY A 333 2.12 -16.90 28.03
C GLY A 333 2.94 -16.30 26.88
N SER A 334 2.86 -16.93 25.71
CA SER A 334 3.64 -16.56 24.53
C SER A 334 2.79 -15.85 23.48
N LEU A 335 3.37 -14.84 22.83
CA LEU A 335 2.75 -14.08 21.74
C LEU A 335 3.63 -14.16 20.50
N VAL A 336 3.10 -14.66 19.40
CA VAL A 336 3.81 -14.71 18.11
C VAL A 336 3.13 -13.80 17.11
N ILE A 337 3.89 -12.85 16.56
CA ILE A 337 3.41 -11.94 15.52
C ILE A 337 4.28 -12.10 14.27
N GLN A 338 3.65 -12.46 13.17
CA GLN A 338 4.21 -12.30 11.81
C GLN A 338 3.56 -11.06 11.19
N LEU A 339 4.35 -10.16 10.60
CA LEU A 339 3.83 -8.93 10.01
C LEU A 339 4.61 -8.47 8.77
N THR A 340 3.88 -7.87 7.84
CA THR A 340 4.41 -6.92 6.88
C THR A 340 4.67 -5.59 7.57
N GLY A 341 5.94 -5.23 7.71
CA GLY A 341 6.39 -4.02 8.35
C GLY A 341 7.32 -3.17 7.49
N ARG A 342 7.89 -2.14 8.13
CA ARG A 342 8.90 -1.26 7.53
C ARG A 342 10.02 -0.95 8.52
N TYR A 343 11.20 -0.60 8.01
CA TYR A 343 12.24 0.02 8.85
C TYR A 343 11.99 1.49 9.16
N LYS A 344 11.27 2.20 8.27
CA LYS A 344 10.96 3.62 8.43
C LYS A 344 9.50 3.87 8.12
N SER A 345 8.84 4.64 8.98
CA SER A 345 7.43 4.99 8.79
C SER A 345 7.24 5.78 7.50
N ARG A 346 6.21 5.40 6.75
CA ARG A 346 5.84 5.97 5.45
C ARG A 346 4.35 5.77 5.25
N SER A 347 3.71 6.65 4.49
CA SER A 347 2.34 6.43 4.05
C SER A 347 2.24 5.20 3.15
N VAL A 348 1.13 4.48 3.22
CA VAL A 348 0.73 3.53 2.18
C VAL A 348 0.23 4.34 0.97
N ASP A 349 0.48 3.86 -0.24
CA ASP A 349 0.09 4.63 -1.42
C ASP A 349 -1.44 4.61 -1.62
N PRO A 350 -2.05 5.67 -2.18
CA PRO A 350 -3.50 5.78 -2.29
C PRO A 350 -4.17 4.70 -3.14
N TRP A 351 -3.47 4.13 -4.13
CA TRP A 351 -4.05 3.08 -4.98
C TRP A 351 -4.21 1.79 -4.18
N THR A 352 -3.15 1.39 -3.48
CA THR A 352 -3.20 0.25 -2.55
C THR A 352 -4.29 0.46 -1.52
N LEU A 353 -4.37 1.62 -0.86
CA LEU A 353 -5.43 1.90 0.12
C LEU A 353 -6.85 1.86 -0.46
N LYS A 354 -7.05 2.20 -1.73
CA LYS A 354 -8.37 2.17 -2.35
C LYS A 354 -8.79 0.76 -2.77
N TYR A 355 -7.88 0.00 -3.37
CA TYR A 355 -8.22 -1.23 -4.11
C TYR A 355 -7.83 -2.53 -3.40
N VAL A 356 -6.81 -2.47 -2.54
CA VAL A 356 -6.23 -3.66 -1.93
C VAL A 356 -6.35 -3.57 -0.42
N PHE A 357 -5.83 -2.52 0.20
CA PHE A 357 -5.69 -2.48 1.66
C PHE A 357 -6.40 -1.28 2.31
N PRO A 358 -7.75 -1.18 2.24
CA PRO A 358 -8.50 -0.08 2.85
C PRO A 358 -8.22 0.09 4.33
N GLY A 359 -7.85 1.33 4.72
CA GLY A 359 -7.53 1.68 6.11
C GLY A 359 -6.22 1.10 6.64
N GLY A 360 -5.51 0.35 5.82
CA GLY A 360 -4.33 -0.40 6.23
C GLY A 360 -3.11 0.46 6.52
N TYR A 361 -2.28 -0.02 7.45
CA TYR A 361 -1.05 0.63 7.89
C TYR A 361 0.06 -0.41 8.05
N LEU A 362 1.25 -0.12 7.50
CA LEU A 362 2.42 -0.99 7.69
C LEU A 362 3.28 -0.43 8.82
N PRO A 363 3.23 -1.02 10.03
CA PRO A 363 3.96 -0.48 11.18
C PRO A 363 5.47 -0.66 11.03
N THR A 364 6.23 0.17 11.72
CA THR A 364 7.67 -0.08 11.83
C THR A 364 7.95 -1.17 12.86
N LYS A 365 9.09 -1.86 12.73
CA LYS A 365 9.55 -2.79 13.78
C LYS A 365 9.64 -2.09 15.14
N ASP A 366 10.08 -0.84 15.16
CA ASP A 366 10.28 -0.08 16.40
C ASP A 366 8.94 0.30 17.03
N GLU A 367 7.91 0.63 16.24
CA GLU A 367 6.55 0.90 16.74
C GLU A 367 5.96 -0.33 17.43
N VAL A 368 6.11 -1.51 16.81
CA VAL A 368 5.60 -2.78 17.34
C VAL A 368 6.35 -3.17 18.62
N ILE A 369 7.68 -3.21 18.57
CA ILE A 369 8.53 -3.59 19.71
C ILE A 369 8.32 -2.63 20.89
N SER A 370 8.27 -1.32 20.63
CA SER A 370 8.07 -0.33 21.69
C SER A 370 6.69 -0.43 22.33
N ALA A 371 5.63 -0.61 21.54
CA ALA A 371 4.28 -0.77 22.06
C ALA A 371 4.15 -2.05 22.90
N ALA A 372 4.74 -3.15 22.44
CA ALA A 372 4.78 -4.41 23.19
C ALA A 372 5.57 -4.28 24.50
N ALA A 373 6.75 -3.66 24.47
CA ALA A 373 7.58 -3.48 25.65
C ALA A 373 6.89 -2.62 26.72
N LEU A 374 6.24 -1.52 26.30
CA LEU A 374 5.46 -0.66 27.20
C LEU A 374 4.26 -1.37 27.84
N ALA A 375 3.67 -2.34 27.13
CA ALA A 375 2.59 -3.16 27.65
C ALA A 375 3.06 -4.29 28.61
N GLY A 376 4.37 -4.52 28.73
CA GLY A 376 4.94 -5.53 29.64
C GLY A 376 5.49 -6.78 28.97
N PHE A 377 5.52 -6.84 27.63
CA PHE A 377 6.12 -7.96 26.90
C PHE A 377 7.65 -7.86 26.83
N VAL A 378 8.30 -9.01 26.74
CA VAL A 378 9.72 -9.14 26.41
C VAL A 378 9.85 -9.73 25.01
N VAL A 379 10.70 -9.15 24.17
CA VAL A 379 11.08 -9.75 22.88
C VAL A 379 12.05 -10.89 23.16
N GLU A 380 11.67 -12.11 22.81
CA GLU A 380 12.55 -13.29 22.91
C GLU A 380 13.26 -13.57 21.58
N GLU A 381 12.56 -13.40 20.45
CA GLU A 381 13.12 -13.61 19.11
C GLU A 381 12.63 -12.54 18.15
N PHE A 382 13.49 -12.15 17.22
CA PHE A 382 13.17 -11.26 16.10
C PHE A 382 13.88 -11.74 14.84
N CYS A 383 13.11 -11.96 13.77
CA CYS A 383 13.64 -12.31 12.46
C CYS A 383 13.12 -11.33 11.41
N ASP A 384 14.04 -10.82 10.58
CA ASP A 384 13.70 -10.22 9.29
C ASP A 384 13.81 -11.30 8.22
N ASP A 385 12.66 -11.86 7.86
CA ASP A 385 12.55 -12.93 6.87
C ASP A 385 11.99 -12.38 5.54
N THR A 386 12.27 -11.12 5.21
CA THR A 386 11.88 -10.51 3.94
C THR A 386 12.12 -11.39 2.71
N PRO A 387 13.23 -12.17 2.60
CA PRO A 387 13.42 -13.10 1.49
C PRO A 387 12.29 -14.15 1.32
N ASP A 388 11.71 -14.64 2.42
CA ASP A 388 10.62 -15.63 2.37
C ASP A 388 9.36 -15.05 1.70
N TYR A 389 9.10 -13.76 1.90
CA TYR A 389 7.93 -13.13 1.28
C TYR A 389 8.13 -12.89 -0.23
N ILE A 390 9.36 -12.56 -0.63
CA ILE A 390 9.70 -12.45 -2.06
C ILE A 390 9.42 -13.78 -2.78
N LEU A 391 9.81 -14.90 -2.17
CA LEU A 391 9.54 -16.24 -2.68
C LEU A 391 8.04 -16.55 -2.68
N THR A 392 7.33 -16.26 -1.59
CA THR A 392 5.88 -16.46 -1.48
C THR A 392 5.12 -15.72 -2.59
N ILE A 393 5.38 -14.42 -2.78
CA ILE A 393 4.69 -13.62 -3.81
C ILE A 393 5.10 -14.09 -5.21
N THR A 394 6.33 -14.59 -5.39
CA THR A 394 6.74 -15.18 -6.66
C THR A 394 5.88 -16.39 -7.02
N GLU A 395 5.57 -17.26 -6.06
CA GLU A 395 4.63 -18.38 -6.28
C GLU A 395 3.20 -17.90 -6.54
N TRP A 396 2.72 -16.88 -5.83
CA TRP A 396 1.41 -16.28 -6.11
C TRP A 396 1.31 -15.68 -7.52
N ILE A 397 2.38 -15.00 -7.99
CA ILE A 397 2.47 -14.48 -9.35
C ILE A 397 2.38 -15.62 -10.36
N LYS A 398 3.16 -16.70 -10.18
CA LYS A 398 3.10 -17.87 -11.07
C LYS A 398 1.69 -18.47 -11.14
N ASN A 399 1.01 -18.58 -10.00
CA ASN A 399 -0.36 -19.09 -9.92
C ASN A 399 -1.34 -18.16 -10.65
N LEU A 400 -1.23 -16.84 -10.45
CA LEU A 400 -2.07 -15.85 -11.12
C LEU A 400 -1.86 -15.85 -12.64
N GLU A 401 -0.61 -15.83 -13.09
CA GLU A 401 -0.25 -15.79 -14.52
C GLU A 401 -0.66 -17.06 -15.25
N SER A 402 -0.40 -18.23 -14.67
CA SER A 402 -0.79 -19.52 -15.26
C SER A 402 -2.31 -19.68 -15.42
N ARG A 403 -3.10 -18.98 -14.59
CA ARG A 403 -4.57 -18.99 -14.61
C ARG A 403 -5.18 -17.72 -15.20
N ARG A 404 -4.41 -16.91 -15.91
CA ARG A 404 -4.86 -15.63 -16.47
C ARG A 404 -6.20 -15.73 -17.20
N THR A 405 -6.34 -16.68 -18.12
CA THR A 405 -7.56 -16.87 -18.92
C THR A 405 -8.78 -17.16 -18.04
N GLU A 406 -8.61 -17.99 -17.01
CA GLU A 406 -9.67 -18.34 -16.05
C GLU A 406 -10.07 -17.12 -15.21
N VAL A 407 -9.09 -16.38 -14.68
CA VAL A 407 -9.33 -15.18 -13.87
C VAL A 407 -9.99 -14.07 -14.70
N GLU A 408 -9.53 -13.83 -15.93
CA GLU A 408 -10.12 -12.85 -16.84
C GLU A 408 -11.56 -13.24 -17.22
N ALA A 409 -11.84 -14.53 -17.43
CA ALA A 409 -13.19 -15.01 -17.76
C ALA A 409 -14.17 -14.85 -16.59
N LYS A 410 -13.72 -15.13 -15.36
CA LYS A 410 -14.58 -15.11 -14.17
C LYS A 410 -14.75 -13.71 -13.56
N PHE A 411 -13.70 -12.89 -13.56
CA PHE A 411 -13.67 -11.61 -12.84
C PHE A 411 -13.42 -10.39 -13.76
N GLY A 412 -13.07 -10.62 -15.02
CA GLY A 412 -12.81 -9.57 -16.00
C GLY A 412 -11.35 -9.09 -16.03
N LYS A 413 -10.96 -8.53 -17.18
CA LYS A 413 -9.60 -8.02 -17.43
C LYS A 413 -9.13 -6.95 -16.43
N PRO A 414 -9.96 -5.96 -16.03
CA PRO A 414 -9.52 -4.94 -15.06
C PRO A 414 -9.16 -5.55 -13.71
N PHE A 415 -9.85 -6.62 -13.31
CA PHE A 415 -9.57 -7.32 -12.06
C PHE A 415 -8.25 -8.09 -12.12
N TYR A 416 -8.00 -8.84 -13.19
CA TYR A 416 -6.71 -9.49 -13.40
C TYR A 416 -5.56 -8.47 -13.35
N ARG A 417 -5.70 -7.34 -14.06
CA ARG A 417 -4.69 -6.28 -14.12
C ARG A 417 -4.46 -5.58 -12.77
N LEU A 418 -5.49 -5.49 -11.92
CA LEU A 418 -5.32 -5.03 -10.54
C LEU A 418 -4.40 -5.97 -9.77
N TRP A 419 -4.68 -7.28 -9.79
CA TRP A 419 -3.90 -8.27 -9.04
C TRP A 419 -2.50 -8.49 -9.61
N GLU A 420 -2.34 -8.45 -10.93
CA GLU A 420 -1.05 -8.44 -11.63
C GLU A 420 -0.20 -7.25 -11.13
N LEU A 421 -0.74 -6.04 -11.17
CA LEU A 421 -0.03 -4.86 -10.71
C LEU A 421 0.28 -4.91 -9.20
N TRP A 422 -0.66 -5.38 -8.39
CA TRP A 422 -0.48 -5.48 -6.95
C TRP A 422 0.60 -6.52 -6.59
N MET A 423 0.56 -7.73 -7.14
CA MET A 423 1.51 -8.80 -6.80
C MET A 423 2.94 -8.45 -7.22
N HIS A 424 3.15 -8.04 -8.48
CA HIS A 424 4.47 -7.62 -8.93
C HIS A 424 4.94 -6.36 -8.17
N GLY A 425 4.02 -5.43 -7.88
CA GLY A 425 4.29 -4.25 -7.06
C GLY A 425 4.76 -4.60 -5.65
N ALA A 426 4.08 -5.54 -5.00
CA ALA A 426 4.40 -6.02 -3.67
C ALA A 426 5.76 -6.73 -3.66
N LYS A 427 6.01 -7.65 -4.61
CA LYS A 427 7.31 -8.34 -4.74
C LYS A 427 8.46 -7.35 -4.85
N VAL A 428 8.37 -6.40 -5.79
CA VAL A 428 9.40 -5.36 -5.96
C VAL A 428 9.57 -4.53 -4.70
N ALA A 429 8.47 -4.19 -4.01
CA ALA A 429 8.54 -3.42 -2.78
C ALA A 429 9.28 -4.14 -1.65
N PHE A 430 9.23 -5.47 -1.57
CA PHE A 430 10.07 -6.28 -0.67
C PHE A 430 11.53 -6.34 -1.15
N GLU A 431 11.77 -6.59 -2.45
CA GLU A 431 13.13 -6.62 -3.03
C GLU A 431 13.92 -5.33 -2.80
N VAL A 432 13.24 -4.17 -2.85
CA VAL A 432 13.88 -2.86 -2.63
C VAL A 432 13.83 -2.40 -1.16
N ASN A 433 13.46 -3.27 -0.22
CA ASN A 433 13.35 -2.98 1.22
C ASN A 433 12.45 -1.76 1.53
N SER A 434 11.35 -1.61 0.77
CA SER A 434 10.31 -0.63 1.06
C SER A 434 9.16 -1.22 1.89
N MET A 435 9.07 -2.55 1.92
CA MET A 435 8.31 -3.39 2.83
C MET A 435 9.22 -4.53 3.28
N ASN A 436 8.94 -5.08 4.46
CA ASN A 436 9.73 -6.14 5.08
C ASN A 436 8.80 -7.15 5.75
N LEU A 437 9.25 -8.39 5.87
CA LEU A 437 8.57 -9.40 6.67
C LEU A 437 9.29 -9.52 8.00
N PHE A 438 8.59 -9.24 9.09
CA PHE A 438 9.11 -9.45 10.43
C PHE A 438 8.35 -10.58 11.12
N ARG A 439 9.08 -11.42 11.84
CA ARG A 439 8.53 -12.41 12.75
C ARG A 439 9.08 -12.16 14.13
N ILE A 440 8.20 -12.01 15.11
CA ILE A 440 8.57 -11.63 16.46
C ILE A 440 7.89 -12.58 17.44
N ARG A 441 8.70 -13.15 18.34
CA ARG A 441 8.22 -13.87 19.51
C ARG A 441 8.34 -12.96 20.72
N PHE A 442 7.23 -12.78 21.40
CA PHE A 442 7.13 -12.08 22.67
C PHE A 442 6.73 -13.05 23.77
N GLN A 443 7.15 -12.71 24.98
CA GLN A 443 6.77 -13.41 26.20
C GLN A 443 6.16 -12.43 27.18
N CYS A 444 5.02 -12.82 27.77
CA CYS A 444 4.44 -12.08 28.89
C CYS A 444 5.34 -12.28 30.12
N LYS A 445 5.78 -11.20 30.77
CA LYS A 445 6.54 -11.30 32.02
C LYS A 445 5.74 -12.10 33.06
N LYS A 446 6.46 -12.92 33.83
CA LYS A 446 5.88 -13.72 34.93
C LYS A 446 5.42 -12.84 36.08
#